data_AF-A0A2E8S347-F1
#
_entry.id   AF-A0A2E8S347-F1
#
_cell.length_a   1.000
_cell.length_b   1.000
_cell.length_c   1.000
_cell.angle_alpha   90.00
_cell.angle_beta   90.00
_cell.angle_gamma   90.00
#
_symmetry.space_group_name_H-M   'P 1'
#
loop_
_entity.id
_entity.type
_entity.pdbx_description
1 polymer ?
#
loop_
_entity_poly.entity_id
_entity_poly.type
_entity_poly.pdbx_seq_one_letter_code
_entity_poly.pdbx_strand_id
1 'polypeptide(L)'
;GGSCSNNPDQSCTTAGDCSSYSCTTLTLSATHGYNDDICYPKSCTKDSDCPDADFFCGMFLNAATDPQAVGWENLCLPRPPDTVGLGEACNSYPATGNPGPLCENPNWCDHGYCGTLCDSDSDCATEKGQVCATTEIALNLDDEAGTDAYLPTGSCETFPHEGVAFTSCTKDADCAAPDSVCAAYLTPPNSGAMSVERVCTKPGALAGYGEMCGSGVQMDCASRICLLNDIQGLELPACSRLCDTAADCDAVTFGPQLLNTACSSIRLGFNGTTATEDDVRLPVCVPIDQTSSITSCAGAGPATGDPTVCPAGEYCIAFPIVTDLADAGTIDARCITNEESATKGLGDSCSDDEECLGGYCQLGQCSQLCDPAKPEPCGTSGLGCMLGSALERSGGAGDVQAWFCMSP
;
A
#
# COMPACT_ATOMS: atom_id res chain seq x y z
N GLY A 1 24.39 37.08 11.95
CA GLY A 1 24.05 36.64 13.31
C GLY A 1 22.64 37.05 13.62
N GLY A 2 21.65 36.25 13.20
CA GLY A 2 20.22 36.47 13.38
C GLY A 2 19.45 35.20 13.05
N SER A 3 18.14 35.29 12.85
CA SER A 3 17.35 34.24 12.20
C SER A 3 17.11 34.61 10.75
N CYS A 4 16.88 33.63 9.88
CA CYS A 4 16.38 33.92 8.54
C CYS A 4 14.99 34.57 8.66
N SER A 5 14.75 35.63 7.89
CA SER A 5 13.53 36.44 8.02
C SER A 5 12.25 35.64 7.79
N ASN A 6 12.36 34.55 7.02
CA ASN A 6 11.24 33.73 6.58
C ASN A 6 11.25 32.32 7.22
N ASN A 7 12.37 31.91 7.82
CA ASN A 7 12.47 30.73 8.69
C ASN A 7 13.11 31.16 10.02
N PRO A 8 12.31 31.63 10.99
CA PRO A 8 12.81 32.18 12.24
C PRO A 8 13.53 31.13 13.11
N ASP A 9 13.28 29.84 12.87
CA ASP A 9 13.92 28.73 13.55
C ASP A 9 15.33 28.45 13.00
N GLN A 10 15.65 28.94 11.80
CA GLN A 10 16.98 28.82 11.21
C GLN A 10 17.88 30.01 11.59
N SER A 11 18.88 29.75 12.42
CA SER A 11 19.89 30.75 12.77
C SER A 11 20.89 30.96 11.62
N CYS A 12 21.21 32.22 11.32
CA CYS A 12 22.16 32.62 10.29
C CYS A 12 23.33 33.44 10.85
N THR A 13 24.55 33.05 10.49
CA THR A 13 25.77 33.80 10.72
C THR A 13 26.03 34.78 9.59
N THR A 14 25.82 34.35 8.34
CA THR A 14 26.01 35.10 7.09
C THR A 14 24.71 35.16 6.25
N ALA A 15 24.68 36.02 5.23
CA ALA A 15 23.56 36.08 4.29
C ALA A 15 23.42 34.80 3.44
N GLY A 16 24.53 34.07 3.21
CA GLY A 16 24.51 32.80 2.49
C GLY A 16 23.80 31.68 3.26
N ASP A 17 23.72 31.79 4.58
CA ASP A 17 23.03 30.80 5.40
C ASP A 17 21.51 30.83 5.13
N CYS A 18 20.98 32.01 4.81
CA CYS A 18 19.57 32.21 4.42
C CYS A 18 19.31 32.16 2.91
N SER A 19 20.31 31.80 2.10
CA SER A 19 20.13 31.58 0.66
C SER A 19 19.65 30.16 0.41
N SER A 20 18.66 29.96 -0.48
CA SER A 20 18.28 28.63 -0.98
C SER A 20 19.29 28.03 -1.96
N TYR A 21 20.32 28.79 -2.33
CA TYR A 21 21.47 28.34 -3.12
C TYR A 21 22.74 28.23 -2.27
N SER A 22 23.62 27.30 -2.65
CA SER A 22 25.00 27.16 -2.17
C SER A 22 25.97 27.20 -3.34
N CYS A 23 27.14 27.80 -3.16
CA CYS A 23 28.19 27.73 -4.18
C CYS A 23 28.92 26.39 -4.07
N THR A 24 28.96 25.63 -5.14
CA THR A 24 29.67 24.36 -5.23
C THR A 24 30.39 24.27 -6.57
N THR A 25 31.45 23.47 -6.63
CA THR A 25 32.14 23.19 -7.89
C THR A 25 31.48 21.96 -8.51
N LEU A 26 30.86 22.12 -9.69
CA LEU A 26 30.20 21.02 -10.40
C LEU A 26 30.87 20.73 -11.74
N THR A 27 30.96 19.45 -12.08
CA THR A 27 31.40 19.01 -13.41
C THR A 27 30.22 19.09 -14.37
N LEU A 28 30.14 20.16 -15.17
CA LEU A 28 29.02 20.40 -16.10
C LEU A 28 29.02 19.47 -17.33
N SER A 29 30.14 18.77 -17.58
CA SER A 29 30.29 17.84 -18.69
C SER A 29 31.21 16.69 -18.31
N ALA A 30 30.64 15.48 -18.24
CA ALA A 30 31.39 14.24 -18.01
C ALA A 30 32.47 14.01 -19.10
N THR A 31 32.22 14.44 -20.33
CA THR A 31 33.11 14.28 -21.49
C THR A 31 34.33 15.21 -21.48
N HIS A 32 34.24 16.39 -20.84
CA HIS A 32 35.30 17.40 -20.88
C HIS A 32 35.96 17.66 -19.52
N GLY A 33 35.41 17.14 -18.42
CA GLY A 33 35.98 17.29 -17.07
C GLY A 33 36.07 18.75 -16.62
N TYR A 34 35.26 19.64 -17.20
CA TYR A 34 35.24 21.06 -16.85
C TYR A 34 34.52 21.25 -15.53
N ASN A 35 35.25 21.75 -14.53
CA ASN A 35 34.75 22.10 -13.22
C ASN A 35 34.58 23.61 -13.16
N ASP A 36 33.38 24.07 -12.80
CA ASP A 36 33.09 25.49 -12.61
C ASP A 36 32.41 25.71 -11.26
N ASP A 37 32.63 26.88 -10.67
CA ASP A 37 31.99 27.28 -9.42
C ASP A 37 30.60 27.83 -9.76
N ILE A 38 29.56 27.06 -9.44
CA ILE A 38 28.18 27.45 -9.73
C ILE A 38 27.37 27.55 -8.43
N CYS A 39 26.40 28.46 -8.43
CA CYS A 39 25.37 28.48 -7.40
C CYS A 39 24.37 27.36 -7.71
N TYR A 40 24.35 26.33 -6.86
CA TYR A 40 23.45 25.18 -6.96
C TYR A 40 22.41 25.23 -5.84
N PRO A 41 21.16 24.82 -6.08
CA PRO A 41 20.16 24.66 -5.03
C PRO A 41 20.68 23.87 -3.82
N LYS A 42 20.32 24.30 -2.62
CA LYS A 42 20.60 23.51 -1.40
C LYS A 42 19.73 22.26 -1.38
N SER A 43 20.25 21.20 -0.77
CA SER A 43 19.46 20.01 -0.44
C SER A 43 18.43 20.32 0.64
N CYS A 44 17.31 19.62 0.62
CA CYS A 44 16.24 19.70 1.62
C CYS A 44 15.63 18.31 1.84
N THR A 45 14.89 18.11 2.92
CA THR A 45 13.99 16.95 3.07
C THR A 45 12.53 17.39 3.03
N LYS A 46 12.24 18.63 3.42
CA LYS A 46 10.92 19.26 3.39
C LYS A 46 10.97 20.75 3.08
N ASP A 47 9.82 21.36 2.80
CA ASP A 47 9.73 22.77 2.40
C ASP A 47 10.30 23.73 3.45
N SER A 48 10.15 23.44 4.74
CA SER A 48 10.68 24.28 5.82
C SER A 48 12.21 24.33 5.84
N ASP A 49 12.91 23.38 5.21
CA ASP A 49 14.37 23.39 5.15
C ASP A 49 14.90 24.43 4.16
N CYS A 50 14.04 24.90 3.25
CA CYS A 50 14.37 25.97 2.33
C CYS A 50 14.30 27.32 3.06
N PRO A 51 15.42 28.06 3.20
CA PRO A 51 15.47 29.25 4.05
C PRO A 51 14.59 30.42 3.55
N ASP A 52 14.26 30.40 2.26
CA ASP A 52 13.45 31.41 1.59
C ASP A 52 12.03 30.88 1.32
N ALA A 53 11.01 31.61 1.77
CA ALA A 53 9.61 31.26 1.60
C ALA A 53 9.15 31.26 0.13
N ASP A 54 9.89 31.92 -0.76
CA ASP A 54 9.67 31.85 -2.21
C ASP A 54 10.21 30.54 -2.82
N PHE A 55 10.66 29.59 -2.00
CA PHE A 55 11.15 28.28 -2.42
C PHE A 55 10.31 27.15 -1.84
N PHE A 56 10.44 25.97 -2.43
CA PHE A 56 9.89 24.70 -1.96
C PHE A 56 10.94 23.60 -2.12
N CYS A 57 10.75 22.47 -1.44
CA CYS A 57 11.59 21.30 -1.58
C CYS A 57 11.08 20.42 -2.72
N GLY A 58 11.77 20.48 -3.86
CA GLY A 58 11.46 19.68 -5.03
C GLY A 58 12.08 18.29 -4.92
N MET A 59 11.30 17.26 -5.22
CA MET A 59 11.76 15.87 -5.17
C MET A 59 12.59 15.52 -6.40
N PHE A 60 13.81 15.00 -6.19
CA PHE A 60 14.68 14.53 -7.28
C PHE A 60 15.31 13.20 -6.91
N LEU A 61 15.41 12.30 -7.89
CA LEU A 61 16.18 11.08 -7.73
C LEU A 61 17.67 11.40 -7.86
N ASN A 62 18.50 10.82 -7.00
CA ASN A 62 19.94 10.86 -7.19
C ASN A 62 20.31 10.08 -8.46
N ALA A 63 21.41 10.45 -9.13
CA ALA A 63 21.81 9.81 -10.38
C ALA A 63 22.49 8.44 -10.19
N ALA A 64 22.19 7.72 -9.10
CA ALA A 64 22.79 6.42 -8.81
C ALA A 64 22.16 5.32 -9.68
N THR A 65 22.99 4.40 -10.16
CA THR A 65 22.56 3.22 -10.93
C THR A 65 22.65 1.93 -10.11
N ASP A 66 23.20 2.00 -8.90
CA ASP A 66 23.22 0.88 -7.95
C ASP A 66 21.94 0.95 -7.11
N PRO A 67 21.08 -0.09 -7.10
CA PRO A 67 19.86 -0.12 -6.31
C PRO A 67 20.07 0.14 -4.81
N GLN A 68 21.27 -0.14 -4.28
CA GLN A 68 21.60 0.11 -2.86
C GLN A 68 22.06 1.55 -2.59
N ALA A 69 22.40 2.31 -3.64
CA ALA A 69 22.84 3.70 -3.54
C ALA A 69 21.78 4.69 -4.04
N VAL A 70 20.70 4.19 -4.66
CA VAL A 70 19.60 5.03 -5.14
C VAL A 70 18.86 5.67 -3.97
N GLY A 71 18.44 6.93 -4.14
CA GLY A 71 17.79 7.69 -3.08
C GLY A 71 17.36 9.07 -3.54
N TRP A 72 16.70 9.81 -2.65
CA TRP A 72 16.26 11.17 -2.92
C TRP A 72 17.40 12.19 -2.71
N GLU A 73 17.56 13.09 -3.68
CA GLU A 73 18.43 14.27 -3.63
C GLU A 73 17.59 15.53 -3.83
N ASN A 74 16.64 15.75 -2.92
CA ASN A 74 15.67 16.84 -3.06
C ASN A 74 16.37 18.21 -2.96
N LEU A 75 15.86 19.19 -3.71
CA LEU A 75 16.50 20.49 -3.89
C LEU A 75 15.53 21.64 -3.64
N CYS A 76 16.02 22.72 -3.02
CA CYS A 76 15.25 23.94 -2.86
C CYS A 76 15.08 24.66 -4.20
N LEU A 77 13.86 24.66 -4.74
CA LEU A 77 13.51 25.27 -6.01
C LEU A 77 12.58 26.48 -5.83
N PRO A 78 12.63 27.47 -6.74
CA PRO A 78 11.71 28.61 -6.69
C PRO A 78 10.26 28.15 -6.85
N ARG A 79 9.39 28.62 -5.95
CA ARG A 79 7.95 28.42 -5.97
C ARG A 79 7.35 29.13 -7.19
N PRO A 80 6.45 28.47 -7.97
CA PRO A 80 5.74 29.15 -9.03
C PRO A 80 4.83 30.26 -8.48
N PRO A 81 4.59 31.34 -9.24
CA PRO A 81 3.59 32.33 -8.87
C PRO A 81 2.17 31.74 -8.93
N ASP A 82 1.21 32.42 -8.29
CA ASP A 82 -0.22 32.10 -8.34
C ASP A 82 -0.57 30.67 -7.86
N THR A 83 0.17 30.20 -6.86
CA THR A 83 -0.02 28.88 -6.24
C THR A 83 -1.03 28.92 -5.09
N VAL A 84 -1.58 27.76 -4.73
CA VAL A 84 -2.41 27.56 -3.54
C VAL A 84 -1.67 26.72 -2.51
N GLY A 85 -1.93 27.04 -1.24
CA GLY A 85 -1.21 26.45 -0.12
C GLY A 85 -1.55 25.01 0.16
N LEU A 86 -0.79 24.43 1.08
CA LEU A 86 -0.97 23.09 1.62
C LEU A 86 -2.43 22.81 2.02
N GLY A 87 -2.97 21.67 1.59
CA GLY A 87 -4.33 21.19 1.85
C GLY A 87 -5.43 21.87 1.05
N GLU A 88 -5.11 22.86 0.20
CA GLU A 88 -6.07 23.45 -0.72
C GLU A 88 -6.31 22.55 -1.93
N ALA A 89 -7.49 22.66 -2.53
CA ALA A 89 -7.82 21.89 -3.73
C ALA A 89 -6.91 22.28 -4.91
N CYS A 90 -6.47 21.29 -5.67
CA CYS A 90 -5.63 21.43 -6.86
C CYS A 90 -6.16 20.55 -8.00
N ASN A 91 -5.67 20.78 -9.22
CA ASN A 91 -6.02 19.91 -10.33
C ASN A 91 -4.94 18.83 -10.54
N SER A 92 -5.25 17.60 -10.13
CA SER A 92 -4.43 16.41 -10.35
C SER A 92 -4.41 15.94 -11.81
N TYR A 93 -5.31 16.45 -12.66
CA TYR A 93 -5.47 16.08 -14.07
C TYR A 93 -5.39 17.29 -15.02
N PRO A 94 -4.19 17.84 -15.26
CA PRO A 94 -4.02 18.98 -16.17
C PRO A 94 -4.47 18.67 -17.62
N ALA A 95 -4.49 17.40 -18.01
CA ALA A 95 -4.93 16.94 -19.34
C ALA A 95 -6.43 17.14 -19.63
N THR A 96 -7.26 17.41 -18.61
CA THR A 96 -8.70 17.68 -18.78
C THR A 96 -9.02 19.06 -19.38
N GLY A 97 -7.99 19.86 -19.70
CA GLY A 97 -8.14 21.16 -20.35
C GLY A 97 -8.61 22.29 -19.44
N ASN A 98 -8.74 22.03 -18.13
CA ASN A 98 -9.02 23.05 -17.12
C ASN A 98 -7.85 23.12 -16.13
N PRO A 99 -6.86 24.01 -16.31
CA PRO A 99 -5.79 24.14 -15.34
C PRO A 99 -6.39 24.66 -14.03
N GLY A 100 -6.55 23.78 -13.04
CA GLY A 100 -6.85 24.22 -11.67
C GLY A 100 -5.66 24.97 -11.08
N PRO A 101 -5.79 25.50 -9.87
CA PRO A 101 -4.67 26.15 -9.21
C PRO A 101 -3.49 25.18 -9.04
N LEU A 102 -2.28 25.72 -9.16
CA LEU A 102 -1.04 25.00 -8.92
C LEU A 102 -0.73 24.98 -7.43
N CYS A 103 -0.15 23.89 -6.94
CA CYS A 103 0.30 23.82 -5.55
C CYS A 103 1.58 24.61 -5.33
N GLU A 104 1.77 25.11 -4.10
CA GLU A 104 3.05 25.72 -3.68
C GLU A 104 4.23 24.78 -3.90
N ASN A 105 4.02 23.48 -3.70
CA ASN A 105 4.91 22.42 -4.17
C ASN A 105 4.30 21.76 -5.43
N PRO A 106 4.77 22.11 -6.64
CA PRO A 106 4.17 21.64 -7.88
C PRO A 106 4.31 20.13 -8.12
N ASN A 107 5.18 19.45 -7.35
CA ASN A 107 5.34 18.01 -7.42
C ASN A 107 4.20 17.25 -6.73
N TRP A 108 3.40 17.91 -5.87
CA TRP A 108 2.47 17.24 -4.97
C TRP A 108 1.06 17.83 -5.07
N CYS A 109 0.37 17.48 -6.15
CA CYS A 109 -1.08 17.60 -6.24
C CYS A 109 -1.67 16.19 -6.24
N ASP A 110 -1.95 15.68 -5.03
CA ASP A 110 -2.37 14.31 -4.83
C ASP A 110 -3.84 14.24 -4.41
N HIS A 111 -4.60 13.34 -5.04
CA HIS A 111 -6.05 13.20 -4.85
C HIS A 111 -6.84 14.53 -4.94
N GLY A 112 -6.33 15.48 -5.73
CA GLY A 112 -6.94 16.80 -5.91
C GLY A 112 -6.70 17.78 -4.77
N TYR A 113 -5.72 17.53 -3.89
CA TYR A 113 -5.29 18.45 -2.84
C TYR A 113 -3.78 18.67 -2.86
N CYS A 114 -3.36 19.88 -2.50
CA CYS A 114 -1.94 20.21 -2.43
C CYS A 114 -1.27 19.56 -1.22
N GLY A 115 -0.23 18.79 -1.49
CA GLY A 115 0.67 18.21 -0.51
C GLY A 115 2.04 18.90 -0.51
N THR A 116 2.93 18.40 0.34
CA THR A 116 4.36 18.71 0.35
C THR A 116 5.14 17.55 0.97
N LEU A 117 6.46 17.54 0.88
CA LEU A 117 7.29 16.56 1.55
C LEU A 117 7.24 16.75 3.07
N CYS A 118 7.20 15.65 3.82
CA CYS A 118 7.09 15.66 5.28
C CYS A 118 7.89 14.52 5.92
N ASP A 119 8.30 14.74 7.17
CA ASP A 119 8.84 13.68 8.04
C ASP A 119 7.81 13.25 9.10
N SER A 120 6.84 14.12 9.39
CA SER A 120 5.82 13.93 10.42
C SER A 120 4.57 14.77 10.13
N ASP A 121 3.46 14.46 10.82
CA ASP A 121 2.23 15.26 10.73
C ASP A 121 2.42 16.74 11.07
N SER A 122 3.44 17.09 11.86
CA SER A 122 3.73 18.49 12.21
C SER A 122 4.22 19.33 11.04
N ASP A 123 4.65 18.68 9.96
CA ASP A 123 5.01 19.32 8.69
C ASP A 123 3.78 19.54 7.78
N CYS A 124 2.61 19.04 8.18
CA CYS A 124 1.38 19.05 7.40
C CYS A 124 0.30 19.99 7.95
N ALA A 125 -0.65 20.39 7.11
CA ALA A 125 -1.81 21.19 7.52
C ALA A 125 -2.86 20.30 8.22
N THR A 126 -2.56 19.86 9.44
CA THR A 126 -3.42 18.96 10.24
C THR A 126 -4.82 19.54 10.47
N GLU A 127 -4.96 20.86 10.54
CA GLU A 127 -6.24 21.56 10.65
C GLU A 127 -7.12 21.43 9.39
N LYS A 128 -6.51 21.08 8.26
CA LYS A 128 -7.18 20.74 7.00
C LYS A 128 -7.30 19.23 6.77
N GLY A 129 -6.87 18.42 7.75
CA GLY A 129 -6.96 16.97 7.68
C GLY A 129 -5.84 16.32 6.90
N GLN A 130 -4.68 16.98 6.82
CA GLN A 130 -3.50 16.33 6.27
C GLN A 130 -2.71 15.57 7.32
N VAL A 131 -2.16 14.44 6.89
CA VAL A 131 -1.20 13.64 7.63
C VAL A 131 0.01 13.37 6.77
N CYS A 132 1.14 13.08 7.41
CA CYS A 132 2.32 12.65 6.72
C CYS A 132 2.21 11.17 6.38
N ALA A 133 1.77 10.89 5.16
CA ALA A 133 1.66 9.54 4.62
C ALA A 133 2.88 9.23 3.75
N THR A 134 3.22 7.94 3.63
CA THR A 134 4.32 7.47 2.80
C THR A 134 3.79 6.82 1.54
N THR A 135 4.32 7.27 0.41
CA THR A 135 4.17 6.57 -0.87
C THR A 135 5.52 5.99 -1.26
N GLU A 136 5.52 4.81 -1.87
CA GLU A 136 6.73 4.21 -2.43
C GLU A 136 6.76 4.36 -3.94
N ILE A 137 7.93 4.76 -4.44
CA ILE A 137 8.20 4.86 -5.87
C ILE A 137 9.03 3.64 -6.28
N ALA A 138 8.41 2.77 -7.08
CA ALA A 138 9.08 1.65 -7.73
C ALA A 138 10.03 2.18 -8.82
N LEU A 139 11.30 1.78 -8.76
CA LEU A 139 12.33 2.17 -9.70
C LEU A 139 12.84 0.97 -10.48
N ASN A 140 12.93 1.16 -11.78
CA ASN A 140 13.63 0.29 -12.70
C ASN A 140 14.86 1.05 -13.21
N LEU A 141 16.04 0.62 -12.79
CA LEU A 141 17.32 1.29 -12.99
C LEU A 141 18.14 0.68 -14.14
N ASP A 142 17.84 -0.56 -14.54
CA ASP A 142 18.62 -1.31 -15.54
C ASP A 142 17.87 -1.60 -16.85
N ASP A 143 16.65 -1.07 -17.01
CA ASP A 143 15.75 -1.30 -18.14
C ASP A 143 15.34 -2.79 -18.33
N GLU A 144 15.62 -3.67 -17.36
CA GLU A 144 15.15 -5.06 -17.36
C GLU A 144 13.70 -5.16 -16.88
N ALA A 145 13.05 -6.31 -17.07
CA ALA A 145 11.70 -6.50 -16.58
C ALA A 145 11.74 -6.68 -15.06
N GLY A 146 11.31 -5.66 -14.30
CA GLY A 146 11.26 -5.75 -12.84
C GLY A 146 11.29 -4.39 -12.17
N THR A 147 11.32 -4.43 -10.84
CA THR A 147 11.60 -3.29 -9.97
C THR A 147 12.87 -3.61 -9.19
N ASP A 148 13.86 -2.72 -9.27
CA ASP A 148 15.16 -2.88 -8.64
C ASP A 148 15.18 -2.32 -7.22
N ALA A 149 14.41 -1.25 -6.98
CA ALA A 149 14.33 -0.57 -5.70
C ALA A 149 12.95 0.06 -5.50
N TYR A 150 12.55 0.16 -4.24
CA TYR A 150 11.39 0.95 -3.82
C TYR A 150 11.91 2.09 -2.95
N LEU A 151 11.62 3.33 -3.34
CA LEU A 151 11.99 4.50 -2.55
C LEU A 151 10.78 5.06 -1.82
N PRO A 152 10.75 5.00 -0.48
CA PRO A 152 9.70 5.63 0.30
C PRO A 152 9.87 7.15 0.28
N THR A 153 8.74 7.86 0.21
CA THR A 153 8.66 9.31 0.31
C THR A 153 7.50 9.70 1.20
N GLY A 154 7.79 10.42 2.28
CA GLY A 154 6.77 11.07 3.09
C GLY A 154 6.19 12.28 2.36
N SER A 155 4.86 12.33 2.22
CA SER A 155 4.14 13.48 1.68
C SER A 155 2.86 13.77 2.48
N CYS A 156 2.51 15.04 2.58
CA CYS A 156 1.29 15.48 3.25
C CYS A 156 0.06 15.15 2.40
N GLU A 157 -0.65 14.10 2.76
CA GLU A 157 -1.85 13.64 2.07
C GLU A 157 -3.11 14.09 2.81
N THR A 158 -4.13 14.52 2.07
CA THR A 158 -5.38 15.04 2.65
C THR A 158 -6.39 13.92 2.87
N PHE A 159 -6.79 13.69 4.11
CA PHE A 159 -7.87 12.78 4.50
C PHE A 159 -9.07 13.62 4.94
N PRO A 160 -10.05 13.88 4.03
CA PRO A 160 -11.18 14.75 4.34
C PRO A 160 -11.96 14.19 5.52
N HIS A 161 -12.16 15.00 6.56
CA HIS A 161 -12.83 14.59 7.79
C HIS A 161 -13.91 15.60 8.20
N GLU A 162 -14.48 16.35 7.24
CA GLU A 162 -15.43 17.42 7.55
C GLU A 162 -16.59 16.92 8.44
N GLY A 163 -16.64 17.44 9.67
CA GLY A 163 -17.66 17.06 10.66
C GLY A 163 -17.45 15.69 11.33
N VAL A 164 -16.29 15.06 11.15
CA VAL A 164 -15.88 13.79 11.77
C VAL A 164 -14.58 14.00 12.54
N ALA A 165 -14.46 13.38 13.71
CA ALA A 165 -13.21 13.42 14.44
C ALA A 165 -12.15 12.56 13.73
N PHE A 166 -10.92 13.06 13.64
CA PHE A 166 -9.78 12.29 13.17
C PHE A 166 -9.39 11.24 14.22
N THR A 167 -10.12 10.12 14.22
CA THR A 167 -10.00 9.04 15.19
C THR A 167 -9.52 7.78 14.52
N SER A 168 -8.72 7.00 15.23
CA SER A 168 -8.31 5.69 14.75
C SER A 168 -9.51 4.74 14.59
N CYS A 169 -9.38 3.83 13.64
CA CYS A 169 -10.37 2.80 13.33
C CYS A 169 -9.66 1.54 12.84
N THR A 170 -10.33 0.40 12.84
CA THR A 170 -9.89 -0.81 12.15
C THR A 170 -10.79 -1.13 10.96
N LYS A 171 -12.05 -0.67 11.00
CA LYS A 171 -13.05 -0.81 9.94
C LYS A 171 -14.08 0.33 9.93
N ASP A 172 -14.88 0.40 8.88
CA ASP A 172 -15.90 1.45 8.70
C ASP A 172 -16.88 1.54 9.89
N ALA A 173 -17.23 0.40 10.49
CA ALA A 173 -18.18 0.34 11.61
C ALA A 173 -17.67 1.03 12.90
N ASP A 174 -16.37 1.30 13.02
CA ASP A 174 -15.80 2.03 14.15
C ASP A 174 -16.03 3.53 14.02
N CYS A 175 -16.33 4.00 12.81
CA CYS A 175 -16.52 5.41 12.52
C CYS A 175 -17.94 5.85 12.86
N ALA A 176 -18.06 6.69 13.90
CA ALA A 176 -19.35 7.04 14.48
C ALA A 176 -20.24 7.94 13.59
N ALA A 177 -19.66 8.60 12.59
CA ALA A 177 -20.41 9.50 11.72
C ALA A 177 -21.12 8.73 10.61
N PRO A 178 -22.30 9.18 10.16
CA PRO A 178 -22.90 8.62 8.95
C PRO A 178 -22.00 8.90 7.74
N ASP A 179 -21.91 7.90 6.86
CA ASP A 179 -21.12 7.94 5.63
C ASP A 179 -19.62 8.14 5.83
N SER A 180 -19.12 7.95 7.07
CA SER A 180 -17.68 7.88 7.31
C SER A 180 -17.14 6.49 7.04
N VAL A 181 -15.91 6.45 6.53
CA VAL A 181 -15.19 5.22 6.19
C VAL A 181 -13.84 5.21 6.89
N CYS A 182 -13.33 4.02 7.16
CA CYS A 182 -11.99 3.85 7.69
C CYS A 182 -11.01 3.80 6.52
N ALA A 183 -10.13 4.80 6.42
CA ALA A 183 -9.09 4.87 5.41
C ALA A 183 -7.75 4.52 6.05
N ALA A 184 -6.90 3.80 5.31
CA ALA A 184 -5.55 3.46 5.74
C ALA A 184 -4.50 4.27 4.98
N TYR A 185 -3.35 4.49 5.61
CA TYR A 185 -2.15 5.05 4.99
C TYR A 185 -0.90 4.45 5.61
N LEU A 186 0.18 4.45 4.84
CA LEU A 186 1.51 4.12 5.35
C LEU A 186 2.08 5.34 6.07
N THR A 187 2.71 5.13 7.21
CA THR A 187 3.46 6.18 7.90
C THR A 187 4.95 6.09 7.60
N PRO A 188 5.68 7.22 7.61
CA PRO A 188 7.12 7.22 7.47
C PRO A 188 7.81 6.31 8.50
N PRO A 189 8.95 5.70 8.14
CA PRO A 189 9.66 4.81 9.04
C PRO A 189 10.27 5.59 10.21
N ASN A 190 9.64 5.56 11.39
CA ASN A 190 10.17 6.19 12.60
C ASN A 190 11.41 5.46 13.17
N SER A 191 11.61 4.18 12.82
CA SER A 191 12.73 3.37 13.31
C SER A 191 13.14 2.21 12.39
N GLY A 192 12.93 2.34 11.08
CA GLY A 192 13.42 1.40 10.07
C GLY A 192 12.39 0.49 9.41
N ALA A 193 11.12 0.54 9.81
CA ALA A 193 10.03 -0.08 9.07
C ALA A 193 8.85 0.90 8.97
N MET A 194 8.16 0.88 7.84
CA MET A 194 6.88 1.55 7.69
C MET A 194 5.81 0.83 8.52
N SER A 195 4.78 1.57 8.94
CA SER A 195 3.61 1.02 9.63
C SER A 195 2.34 1.51 8.95
N VAL A 196 1.23 0.84 9.25
CA VAL A 196 -0.10 1.22 8.76
C VAL A 196 -0.84 1.97 9.85
N GLU A 197 -1.24 3.20 9.56
CA GLU A 197 -2.24 3.92 10.36
C GLU A 197 -3.59 3.94 9.65
N ARG A 198 -4.66 4.11 10.43
CA ARG A 198 -6.05 4.02 9.98
C ARG A 198 -6.88 5.06 10.68
N VAL A 199 -7.67 5.79 9.92
CA VAL A 199 -8.41 6.95 10.42
C VAL A 199 -9.79 7.04 9.80
N CYS A 200 -10.74 7.47 10.61
CA CYS A 200 -12.08 7.76 10.13
C CYS A 200 -12.09 9.01 9.28
N THR A 201 -12.61 8.89 8.07
CA THR A 201 -12.72 9.97 7.09
C THR A 201 -14.15 10.13 6.64
N LYS A 202 -14.45 11.30 6.06
CA LYS A 202 -15.70 11.59 5.35
C LYS A 202 -15.35 12.09 3.96
N PRO A 203 -15.12 11.18 3.00
CA PRO A 203 -14.46 11.50 1.73
C PRO A 203 -15.29 12.35 0.76
N GLY A 204 -16.54 12.69 1.08
CA GLY A 204 -17.40 13.47 0.19
C GLY A 204 -17.88 12.62 -1.00
N ALA A 205 -17.68 13.11 -2.22
CA ALA A 205 -18.13 12.45 -3.46
C ALA A 205 -17.07 11.51 -4.03
N LEU A 206 -16.67 10.49 -3.27
CA LEU A 206 -15.79 9.41 -3.71
C LEU A 206 -16.57 8.11 -3.93
N ALA A 207 -15.97 7.19 -4.69
CA ALA A 207 -16.54 5.89 -4.98
C ALA A 207 -16.59 5.03 -3.71
N GLY A 208 -17.77 4.52 -3.38
CA GLY A 208 -18.01 3.63 -2.24
C GLY A 208 -17.56 2.19 -2.50
N TYR A 209 -17.64 1.36 -1.47
CA TYR A 209 -17.32 -0.07 -1.56
C TYR A 209 -18.08 -0.76 -2.71
N GLY A 210 -17.34 -1.39 -3.64
CA GLY A 210 -17.88 -2.04 -4.84
C GLY A 210 -17.93 -1.21 -6.09
N GLU A 211 -17.82 0.12 -5.97
CA GLU A 211 -17.88 1.01 -7.13
C GLU A 211 -16.55 1.01 -7.89
N MET A 212 -16.61 1.29 -9.20
CA MET A 212 -15.41 1.32 -10.04
C MET A 212 -14.48 2.49 -9.67
N CYS A 213 -13.17 2.27 -9.78
CA CYS A 213 -12.13 3.24 -9.47
C CYS A 213 -10.97 3.19 -10.48
N GLY A 214 -9.98 4.07 -10.33
CA GLY A 214 -8.70 3.99 -11.04
C GLY A 214 -8.67 4.58 -12.46
N SER A 215 -7.59 4.32 -13.20
CA SER A 215 -7.26 5.03 -14.43
C SER A 215 -8.31 4.81 -15.54
N GLY A 216 -9.09 5.86 -15.83
CA GLY A 216 -10.17 5.86 -16.83
C GLY A 216 -11.54 6.13 -16.24
N VAL A 217 -11.70 5.95 -14.93
CA VAL A 217 -12.87 6.38 -14.14
C VAL A 217 -12.34 7.47 -13.20
N GLN A 218 -12.76 8.72 -13.36
CA GLN A 218 -12.21 9.88 -12.61
C GLN A 218 -12.60 9.89 -11.10
N MET A 219 -12.76 8.73 -10.46
CA MET A 219 -13.21 8.61 -9.08
C MET A 219 -12.22 7.78 -8.27
N ASP A 220 -11.71 8.40 -7.20
CA ASP A 220 -10.96 7.71 -6.16
C ASP A 220 -11.92 7.00 -5.20
N CYS A 221 -11.41 5.98 -4.52
CA CYS A 221 -12.17 5.25 -3.51
C CYS A 221 -12.28 6.04 -2.22
N ALA A 222 -13.44 5.98 -1.58
CA ALA A 222 -13.68 6.50 -0.24
C ALA A 222 -12.66 5.95 0.77
N SER A 223 -12.36 4.65 0.67
CA SER A 223 -11.36 3.95 1.49
C SER A 223 -9.92 4.14 1.02
N ARG A 224 -9.72 4.79 -0.15
CA ARG A 224 -8.46 4.87 -0.92
C ARG A 224 -7.90 3.52 -1.40
N ILE A 225 -8.66 2.44 -1.29
CA ILE A 225 -8.25 1.10 -1.70
C ILE A 225 -8.96 0.73 -3.00
N CYS A 226 -8.26 0.85 -4.12
CA CYS A 226 -8.73 0.43 -5.43
C CYS A 226 -8.06 -0.89 -5.82
N LEU A 227 -8.81 -1.98 -5.85
CA LEU A 227 -8.29 -3.30 -6.23
C LEU A 227 -8.56 -3.57 -7.71
N LEU A 228 -7.56 -4.03 -8.44
CA LEU A 228 -7.76 -4.61 -9.76
C LEU A 228 -8.17 -6.06 -9.59
N ASN A 229 -9.39 -6.39 -9.99
CA ASN A 229 -9.94 -7.73 -9.81
C ASN A 229 -10.08 -8.39 -11.17
N ASP A 230 -9.57 -9.62 -11.32
CA ASP A 230 -9.90 -10.44 -12.48
C ASP A 230 -11.25 -11.12 -12.23
N ILE A 231 -12.25 -10.73 -13.01
CA ILE A 231 -13.58 -11.31 -12.96
C ILE A 231 -13.85 -11.92 -14.34
N GLN A 232 -13.66 -13.24 -14.46
CA GLN A 232 -13.89 -13.99 -15.70
C GLN A 232 -13.01 -13.54 -16.89
N GLY A 233 -11.73 -13.23 -16.63
CA GLY A 233 -10.78 -12.74 -17.63
C GLY A 233 -10.94 -11.25 -17.94
N LEU A 234 -11.65 -10.50 -17.10
CA LEU A 234 -11.81 -9.06 -17.20
C LEU A 234 -11.23 -8.39 -15.94
N GLU A 235 -10.17 -7.62 -16.14
CA GLU A 235 -9.58 -6.78 -15.10
C GLU A 235 -10.47 -5.55 -14.84
N LEU A 236 -11.24 -5.60 -13.76
CA LEU A 236 -12.15 -4.53 -13.36
C LEU A 236 -11.69 -3.91 -12.03
N PRO A 237 -11.24 -2.65 -12.04
CA PRO A 237 -10.84 -1.96 -10.83
C PRO A 237 -12.06 -1.56 -10.02
N ALA A 238 -12.04 -1.83 -8.71
CA ALA A 238 -13.13 -1.46 -7.84
C ALA A 238 -12.71 -1.24 -6.38
N CYS A 239 -13.49 -0.41 -5.69
CA CYS A 239 -13.20 0.02 -4.34
C CYS A 239 -13.44 -1.10 -3.34
N SER A 240 -12.43 -1.36 -2.51
CA SER A 240 -12.52 -2.25 -1.36
C SER A 240 -12.71 -1.46 -0.06
N ARG A 241 -12.82 -2.15 1.07
CA ARG A 241 -12.85 -1.57 2.42
C ARG A 241 -12.00 -2.40 3.36
N LEU A 242 -11.63 -1.80 4.48
CA LEU A 242 -10.90 -2.48 5.54
C LEU A 242 -11.76 -3.53 6.25
N CYS A 243 -11.14 -4.60 6.73
CA CYS A 243 -11.78 -5.66 7.49
C CYS A 243 -10.89 -6.18 8.60
N ASP A 244 -11.49 -6.68 9.67
CA ASP A 244 -10.77 -7.46 10.69
C ASP A 244 -11.10 -8.96 10.58
N THR A 245 -12.29 -9.25 10.05
CA THR A 245 -12.84 -10.60 9.92
C THR A 245 -13.72 -10.68 8.66
N ALA A 246 -14.05 -11.87 8.18
CA ALA A 246 -15.02 -12.00 7.09
C ALA A 246 -16.42 -11.46 7.41
N ALA A 247 -16.79 -11.28 8.68
CA ALA A 247 -18.07 -10.66 9.03
C ALA A 247 -18.11 -9.17 8.65
N ASP A 248 -16.94 -8.56 8.41
CA ASP A 248 -16.82 -7.18 7.94
C ASP A 248 -16.88 -7.09 6.41
N CYS A 249 -17.10 -8.19 5.69
CA CYS A 249 -17.10 -8.26 4.23
C CYS A 249 -18.44 -8.77 3.69
N ASP A 250 -19.27 -7.84 3.25
CA ASP A 250 -20.54 -8.16 2.60
C ASP A 250 -20.32 -8.46 1.11
N ALA A 251 -21.23 -9.24 0.52
CA ALA A 251 -21.27 -9.40 -0.93
C ALA A 251 -21.46 -8.04 -1.62
N VAL A 252 -20.84 -7.86 -2.77
CA VAL A 252 -20.73 -6.57 -3.42
C VAL A 252 -20.99 -6.71 -4.92
N THR A 253 -21.58 -5.67 -5.53
CA THR A 253 -21.91 -5.70 -6.95
C THR A 253 -20.84 -4.98 -7.77
N PHE A 254 -20.16 -5.70 -8.66
CA PHE A 254 -19.23 -5.12 -9.64
C PHE A 254 -19.86 -5.16 -11.04
N GLY A 255 -20.27 -4.00 -11.53
CA GLY A 255 -21.02 -3.91 -12.78
C GLY A 255 -22.33 -4.73 -12.70
N PRO A 256 -22.55 -5.73 -13.57
CA PRO A 256 -23.75 -6.57 -13.52
C PRO A 256 -23.63 -7.80 -12.60
N GLN A 257 -22.47 -8.06 -12.01
CA GLN A 257 -22.21 -9.28 -11.24
C GLN A 257 -22.23 -9.00 -9.74
N LEU A 258 -22.85 -9.89 -8.96
CA LEU A 258 -22.78 -9.89 -7.50
C LEU A 258 -21.68 -10.86 -7.08
N LEU A 259 -20.61 -10.37 -6.49
CA LEU A 259 -19.52 -11.21 -5.99
C LEU A 259 -19.60 -11.36 -4.48
N ASN A 260 -19.21 -12.54 -4.00
CA ASN A 260 -18.92 -12.72 -2.58
C ASN A 260 -17.60 -12.03 -2.25
N THR A 261 -17.34 -11.78 -0.97
CA THR A 261 -16.05 -11.21 -0.54
C THR A 261 -15.51 -11.96 0.67
N ALA A 262 -14.20 -11.94 0.83
CA ALA A 262 -13.49 -12.49 1.99
C ALA A 262 -12.55 -11.44 2.56
N CYS A 263 -12.28 -11.50 3.87
CA CYS A 263 -11.27 -10.65 4.47
C CYS A 263 -9.90 -11.27 4.26
N SER A 264 -9.01 -10.55 3.58
CA SER A 264 -7.64 -11.00 3.29
C SER A 264 -6.69 -9.82 3.25
N SER A 265 -5.43 -10.06 3.60
CA SER A 265 -4.42 -9.02 3.55
C SER A 265 -3.75 -8.89 2.19
N ILE A 266 -3.88 -7.70 1.61
CA ILE A 266 -3.12 -7.27 0.44
C ILE A 266 -1.82 -6.61 0.86
N ARG A 267 -0.85 -6.54 -0.05
CA ARG A 267 0.32 -5.68 0.12
C ARG A 267 -0.10 -4.22 -0.08
N LEU A 268 0.24 -3.38 0.90
CA LEU A 268 0.08 -1.94 0.83
C LEU A 268 1.41 -1.24 0.48
N GLY A 269 2.54 -1.79 0.93
CA GLY A 269 3.87 -1.29 0.64
C GLY A 269 4.95 -2.37 0.74
N PHE A 270 6.12 -2.08 0.16
CA PHE A 270 7.30 -2.92 0.02
C PHE A 270 8.37 -2.63 1.09
N ASN A 271 8.08 -1.75 2.04
CA ASN A 271 8.99 -1.40 3.13
C ASN A 271 10.37 -0.88 2.67
N GLY A 272 10.43 -0.31 1.47
CA GLY A 272 11.65 0.19 0.84
C GLY A 272 12.60 -0.90 0.32
N THR A 273 12.16 -2.16 0.25
CA THR A 273 12.99 -3.28 -0.21
C THR A 273 12.28 -4.12 -1.28
N THR A 274 13.02 -4.99 -1.96
CA THR A 274 12.43 -5.95 -2.91
C THR A 274 12.09 -7.29 -2.26
N ALA A 275 12.40 -7.46 -0.97
CA ALA A 275 12.04 -8.63 -0.20
C ALA A 275 10.54 -8.59 0.08
N THR A 276 9.82 -9.69 -0.13
CA THR A 276 8.36 -9.70 0.08
C THR A 276 7.99 -10.00 1.52
N GLU A 277 8.94 -10.55 2.28
CA GLU A 277 8.74 -10.92 3.67
C GLU A 277 8.66 -9.70 4.59
N ASP A 278 9.22 -8.54 4.24
CA ASP A 278 9.02 -7.29 5.00
C ASP A 278 7.94 -6.38 4.43
N ASP A 279 7.15 -6.85 3.46
CA ASP A 279 6.02 -6.11 2.90
C ASP A 279 5.04 -5.68 4.01
N VAL A 280 4.63 -4.40 3.96
CA VAL A 280 3.56 -3.88 4.79
C VAL A 280 2.22 -4.26 4.17
N ARG A 281 1.31 -4.82 4.99
CA ARG A 281 0.08 -5.43 4.52
C ARG A 281 -1.14 -4.88 5.22
N LEU A 282 -2.27 -4.92 4.52
CA LEU A 282 -3.52 -4.33 4.97
C LEU A 282 -4.67 -5.31 4.75
N PRO A 283 -5.46 -5.66 5.78
CA PRO A 283 -6.61 -6.53 5.62
C PRO A 283 -7.77 -5.77 4.97
N VAL A 284 -8.23 -6.28 3.84
CA VAL A 284 -9.27 -5.69 3.02
C VAL A 284 -10.27 -6.74 2.56
N CYS A 285 -11.47 -6.31 2.19
CA CYS A 285 -12.45 -7.20 1.58
C CYS A 285 -12.10 -7.45 0.11
N VAL A 286 -11.53 -8.63 -0.18
CA VAL A 286 -11.21 -9.07 -1.54
C VAL A 286 -12.42 -9.76 -2.16
N PRO A 287 -12.71 -9.53 -3.44
CA PRO A 287 -13.81 -10.22 -4.11
C PRO A 287 -13.45 -11.66 -4.43
N ILE A 288 -14.47 -12.50 -4.39
CA ILE A 288 -14.44 -13.94 -4.59
C ILE A 288 -15.61 -14.30 -5.51
N ASP A 289 -15.43 -15.34 -6.33
CA ASP A 289 -16.46 -15.81 -7.24
C ASP A 289 -17.81 -16.02 -6.53
N GLN A 290 -18.91 -15.56 -7.16
CA GLN A 290 -20.27 -15.63 -6.62
C GLN A 290 -20.73 -17.04 -6.27
N THR A 291 -20.21 -18.04 -6.99
CA THR A 291 -20.57 -19.44 -6.81
C THR A 291 -19.96 -20.04 -5.55
N SER A 292 -18.91 -19.41 -5.01
CA SER A 292 -18.25 -19.87 -3.79
C SER A 292 -19.19 -19.76 -2.59
N SER A 293 -19.33 -20.81 -1.79
CA SER A 293 -20.20 -20.74 -0.63
C SER A 293 -19.70 -19.80 0.47
N ILE A 294 -18.40 -19.48 0.48
CA ILE A 294 -17.69 -18.71 1.53
C ILE A 294 -17.97 -19.20 2.96
N THR A 295 -18.40 -20.45 3.08
CA THR A 295 -18.65 -21.09 4.38
C THR A 295 -17.31 -21.27 5.08
N SER A 296 -17.25 -21.05 6.40
CA SER A 296 -16.03 -21.34 7.12
C SER A 296 -15.69 -22.82 7.02
N CYS A 297 -14.45 -23.11 6.65
CA CYS A 297 -13.85 -24.43 6.73
C CYS A 297 -12.73 -24.50 7.75
N ALA A 298 -12.70 -23.59 8.72
CA ALA A 298 -11.73 -23.63 9.81
C ALA A 298 -11.87 -24.93 10.62
N GLY A 299 -10.73 -25.53 10.95
CA GLY A 299 -10.68 -26.75 11.76
C GLY A 299 -10.77 -26.48 13.27
N ALA A 300 -10.24 -27.40 14.08
CA ALA A 300 -10.31 -27.34 15.53
C ALA A 300 -9.34 -26.31 16.16
N GLY A 301 -8.43 -25.72 15.38
CA GLY A 301 -7.41 -24.79 15.86
C GLY A 301 -7.29 -23.54 14.99
N PRO A 302 -6.63 -22.48 15.50
CA PRO A 302 -6.20 -21.38 14.66
C PRO A 302 -5.28 -21.95 13.56
N ALA A 303 -5.48 -21.48 12.33
CA ALA A 303 -4.68 -21.88 11.16
C ALA A 303 -4.82 -23.35 10.69
N THR A 304 -5.92 -24.02 11.03
CA THR A 304 -6.26 -25.34 10.48
C THR A 304 -7.47 -25.25 9.56
N GLY A 305 -7.57 -26.17 8.59
CA GLY A 305 -8.72 -26.29 7.68
C GLY A 305 -9.27 -27.70 7.64
N ASP A 306 -10.58 -27.83 7.46
CA ASP A 306 -11.29 -29.09 7.26
C ASP A 306 -11.97 -29.08 5.89
N PRO A 307 -11.30 -29.55 4.81
CA PRO A 307 -11.85 -29.50 3.46
C PRO A 307 -13.11 -30.37 3.31
N THR A 308 -13.40 -31.28 4.26
CA THR A 308 -14.58 -32.15 4.19
C THR A 308 -15.89 -31.42 4.46
N VAL A 309 -15.82 -30.18 4.99
CA VAL A 309 -16.99 -29.33 5.22
C VAL A 309 -17.40 -28.54 3.98
N CYS A 310 -16.51 -28.46 2.98
CA CYS A 310 -16.79 -27.69 1.77
C CYS A 310 -17.76 -28.44 0.85
N PRO A 311 -18.69 -27.72 0.19
CA PRO A 311 -19.55 -28.28 -0.84
C PRO A 311 -18.75 -28.96 -1.95
N ALA A 312 -19.40 -29.89 -2.66
CA ALA A 312 -18.78 -30.54 -3.81
C ALA A 312 -18.43 -29.51 -4.89
N GLY A 313 -17.17 -29.50 -5.33
CA GLY A 313 -16.65 -28.51 -6.28
C GLY A 313 -15.99 -27.31 -5.62
N GLU A 314 -15.96 -27.24 -4.29
CA GLU A 314 -15.23 -26.23 -3.53
C GLU A 314 -14.05 -26.85 -2.76
N TYR A 315 -13.05 -26.02 -2.44
CA TYR A 315 -11.91 -26.38 -1.61
C TYR A 315 -11.71 -25.37 -0.48
N CYS A 316 -10.97 -25.76 0.55
CA CYS A 316 -10.73 -24.94 1.73
C CYS A 316 -9.46 -24.11 1.55
N ILE A 317 -9.59 -22.80 1.44
CA ILE A 317 -8.47 -21.85 1.32
C ILE A 317 -8.31 -21.04 2.60
N ALA A 318 -7.07 -20.71 2.95
CA ALA A 318 -6.68 -19.82 4.01
C ALA A 318 -6.57 -18.39 3.46
N PHE A 319 -7.24 -17.46 4.10
CA PHE A 319 -7.05 -16.03 3.92
C PHE A 319 -6.23 -15.47 5.09
N PRO A 320 -4.94 -15.14 4.88
CA PRO A 320 -4.12 -14.52 5.91
C PRO A 320 -4.63 -13.10 6.22
N ILE A 321 -4.79 -12.78 7.49
CA ILE A 321 -5.19 -11.47 7.98
C ILE A 321 -4.05 -10.93 8.87
N VAL A 322 -3.36 -9.92 8.36
CA VAL A 322 -2.20 -9.22 8.92
C VAL A 322 -2.27 -7.71 8.68
N THR A 323 -1.71 -6.96 9.61
CA THR A 323 -1.84 -5.48 9.68
C THR A 323 -0.50 -4.75 9.73
N ASP A 324 0.45 -5.23 10.53
CA ASP A 324 1.79 -4.66 10.70
C ASP A 324 2.78 -5.82 10.90
N LEU A 325 4.05 -5.70 10.48
CA LEU A 325 5.13 -6.67 10.73
C LEU A 325 5.29 -7.05 12.20
N ALA A 326 4.94 -6.14 13.11
CA ALA A 326 4.97 -6.40 14.56
C ALA A 326 3.80 -7.27 15.06
N ASP A 327 2.69 -7.34 14.32
CA ASP A 327 1.46 -8.01 14.76
C ASP A 327 1.44 -9.49 14.35
N ALA A 328 0.90 -10.33 15.23
CA ALA A 328 0.61 -11.72 14.90
C ALA A 328 -0.51 -11.80 13.86
N GLY A 329 -0.26 -12.53 12.77
CA GLY A 329 -1.29 -12.80 11.78
C GLY A 329 -2.29 -13.84 12.24
N THR A 330 -3.47 -13.82 11.63
CA THR A 330 -4.47 -14.87 11.76
C THR A 330 -4.84 -15.43 10.40
N ILE A 331 -5.56 -16.54 10.39
CA ILE A 331 -6.07 -17.17 9.17
C ILE A 331 -7.57 -17.29 9.29
N ASP A 332 -8.26 -16.85 8.25
CA ASP A 332 -9.66 -17.17 8.03
C ASP A 332 -9.80 -18.20 6.90
N ALA A 333 -10.22 -19.41 7.25
CA ALA A 333 -10.35 -20.50 6.28
C ALA A 333 -11.78 -20.58 5.72
N ARG A 334 -11.92 -20.51 4.40
CA ARG A 334 -13.23 -20.48 3.70
C ARG A 334 -13.28 -21.45 2.53
N CYS A 335 -14.49 -21.92 2.23
CA CYS A 335 -14.75 -22.73 1.05
C CYS A 335 -14.93 -21.84 -0.19
N ILE A 336 -14.09 -22.09 -1.21
CA ILE A 336 -14.06 -21.36 -2.48
C ILE A 336 -14.27 -22.34 -3.62
N THR A 337 -15.02 -21.91 -4.64
CA THR A 337 -15.21 -22.71 -5.86
C THR A 337 -13.88 -22.99 -6.53
N ASN A 338 -13.70 -24.23 -6.96
CA ASN A 338 -12.56 -24.60 -7.76
C ASN A 338 -12.66 -24.02 -9.17
N GLU A 339 -11.58 -23.43 -9.66
CA GLU A 339 -11.55 -22.99 -11.04
C GLU A 339 -11.68 -24.19 -11.98
N GLU A 340 -12.28 -23.99 -13.16
CA GLU A 340 -12.52 -25.07 -14.12
C GLU A 340 -11.22 -25.73 -14.64
N SER A 341 -10.07 -25.09 -14.42
CA SER A 341 -8.72 -25.51 -14.82
C SER A 341 -8.09 -26.56 -13.89
N ALA A 342 -8.48 -26.62 -12.62
CA ALA A 342 -7.86 -27.50 -11.64
C ALA A 342 -8.23 -28.96 -11.87
N THR A 343 -7.21 -29.81 -12.04
CA THR A 343 -7.40 -31.23 -12.38
C THR A 343 -6.53 -32.18 -11.57
N LYS A 344 -5.53 -31.67 -10.84
CA LYS A 344 -4.53 -32.46 -10.14
C LYS A 344 -4.95 -32.71 -8.69
N GLY A 345 -4.86 -33.97 -8.28
CA GLY A 345 -5.21 -34.40 -6.94
C GLY A 345 -4.07 -34.17 -5.95
N LEU A 346 -4.36 -34.42 -4.68
CA LEU A 346 -3.40 -34.27 -3.59
C LEU A 346 -2.13 -35.14 -3.80
N GLY A 347 -0.96 -34.51 -3.78
CA GLY A 347 0.35 -35.13 -3.98
C GLY A 347 0.85 -35.19 -5.43
N ASP A 348 0.00 -34.86 -6.40
CA ASP A 348 0.40 -34.76 -7.80
C ASP A 348 1.36 -33.58 -8.01
N SER A 349 2.26 -33.67 -8.99
CA SER A 349 3.21 -32.59 -9.27
C SER A 349 2.51 -31.37 -9.88
N CYS A 350 2.77 -30.19 -9.33
CA CYS A 350 2.23 -28.92 -9.80
C CYS A 350 3.32 -27.88 -10.02
N SER A 351 3.00 -26.88 -10.84
CA SER A 351 3.77 -25.65 -10.95
C SER A 351 3.04 -24.43 -10.39
N ASP A 352 1.73 -24.54 -10.17
CA ASP A 352 0.87 -23.45 -9.73
C ASP A 352 -0.32 -23.99 -8.91
N ASP A 353 -0.88 -23.15 -8.04
CA ASP A 353 -2.01 -23.42 -7.16
C ASP A 353 -3.28 -23.76 -7.96
N GLU A 354 -3.50 -23.08 -9.10
CA GLU A 354 -4.65 -23.26 -10.00
C GLU A 354 -4.74 -24.67 -10.61
N GLU A 355 -3.66 -25.43 -10.64
CA GLU A 355 -3.68 -26.80 -11.15
C GLU A 355 -4.30 -27.80 -10.16
N CYS A 356 -4.33 -27.43 -8.88
CA CYS A 356 -4.57 -28.32 -7.76
C CYS A 356 -6.01 -28.23 -7.25
N LEU A 357 -6.67 -29.38 -7.12
CA LEU A 357 -8.04 -29.46 -6.57
C LEU A 357 -8.14 -28.96 -5.12
N GLY A 358 -7.03 -28.89 -4.39
CA GLY A 358 -6.97 -28.35 -3.03
C GLY A 358 -6.55 -26.87 -2.96
N GLY A 359 -6.29 -26.23 -4.12
CA GLY A 359 -5.94 -24.81 -4.24
C GLY A 359 -4.54 -24.43 -3.79
N TYR A 360 -3.63 -25.40 -3.61
CA TYR A 360 -2.26 -25.15 -3.17
C TYR A 360 -1.26 -26.03 -3.89
N CYS A 361 -0.13 -25.45 -4.26
CA CYS A 361 1.05 -26.09 -4.83
C CYS A 361 2.24 -25.88 -3.89
N GLN A 362 2.39 -26.79 -2.92
CA GLN A 362 3.44 -26.69 -1.90
C GLN A 362 4.62 -27.59 -2.28
N LEU A 363 5.81 -26.99 -2.37
CA LEU A 363 7.05 -27.69 -2.73
C LEU A 363 6.93 -28.48 -4.06
N GLY A 364 6.17 -27.94 -5.02
CA GLY A 364 5.92 -28.56 -6.32
C GLY A 364 4.93 -29.73 -6.30
N GLN A 365 4.16 -29.88 -5.21
CA GLN A 365 3.11 -30.90 -5.09
C GLN A 365 1.78 -30.29 -4.66
N CYS A 366 0.70 -30.78 -5.25
CA CYS A 366 -0.64 -30.35 -4.89
C CYS A 366 -0.93 -30.68 -3.42
N SER A 367 -1.38 -29.67 -2.70
CA SER A 367 -1.66 -29.68 -1.27
C SER A 367 -3.10 -29.21 -1.01
N GLN A 368 -3.48 -29.21 0.26
CA GLN A 368 -4.71 -28.62 0.76
C GLN A 368 -4.53 -28.30 2.25
N LEU A 369 -5.37 -27.41 2.79
CA LEU A 369 -5.42 -27.21 4.24
C LEU A 369 -5.83 -28.48 4.97
N CYS A 370 -5.28 -28.66 6.17
CA CYS A 370 -5.60 -29.78 7.04
C CYS A 370 -5.66 -29.37 8.51
N ASP A 371 -6.15 -30.29 9.34
CA ASP A 371 -6.12 -30.18 10.79
C ASP A 371 -5.26 -31.31 11.33
N PRO A 372 -4.16 -31.04 12.06
CA PRO A 372 -3.32 -32.10 12.61
C PRO A 372 -4.07 -32.99 13.63
N ALA A 373 -5.20 -32.52 14.18
CA ALA A 373 -6.07 -33.35 15.01
C ALA A 373 -6.97 -34.30 14.20
N LYS A 374 -7.11 -34.05 12.89
CA LYS A 374 -7.84 -34.87 11.92
C LYS A 374 -7.00 -35.02 10.64
N PRO A 375 -5.89 -35.80 10.66
CA PRO A 375 -4.98 -35.89 9.52
C PRO A 375 -5.53 -36.71 8.35
N GLU A 376 -6.70 -37.34 8.50
CA GLU A 376 -7.33 -38.19 7.49
C GLU A 376 -7.49 -37.52 6.10
N PRO A 377 -7.78 -36.21 5.98
CA PRO A 377 -7.87 -35.53 4.69
C PRO A 377 -6.56 -35.58 3.88
N CYS A 378 -5.38 -35.73 4.51
CA CYS A 378 -4.12 -35.87 3.78
C CYS A 378 -3.95 -37.24 3.10
N GLY A 379 -4.90 -38.16 3.32
CA GLY A 379 -4.98 -39.44 2.63
C GLY A 379 -3.88 -40.44 3.03
N THR A 380 -3.81 -41.55 2.29
CA THR A 380 -2.81 -42.61 2.48
C THR A 380 -1.57 -42.42 1.60
N SER A 381 -1.44 -41.27 0.94
CA SER A 381 -0.47 -40.96 -0.13
C SER A 381 0.97 -40.76 0.35
N GLY A 382 1.25 -41.03 1.63
CA GLY A 382 2.52 -40.69 2.27
C GLY A 382 2.65 -39.21 2.64
N LEU A 383 1.57 -38.43 2.54
CA LEU A 383 1.52 -37.03 2.95
C LEU A 383 1.13 -36.93 4.43
N GLY A 384 1.75 -36.00 5.14
CA GLY A 384 1.43 -35.64 6.51
C GLY A 384 0.80 -34.25 6.58
N CYS A 385 -0.03 -34.03 7.59
CA CYS A 385 -0.48 -32.68 7.93
C CYS A 385 0.66 -31.95 8.64
N MET A 386 1.27 -30.98 7.98
CA MET A 386 2.48 -30.29 8.43
C MET A 386 2.33 -28.78 8.37
N LEU A 387 3.08 -28.10 9.23
CA LEU A 387 3.08 -26.65 9.30
C LEU A 387 3.87 -26.08 8.11
N GLY A 388 3.24 -25.20 7.34
CA GLY A 388 3.85 -24.43 6.27
C GLY A 388 3.52 -22.94 6.43
N SER A 389 4.14 -22.11 5.60
CA SER A 389 3.84 -20.68 5.56
C SER A 389 2.64 -20.43 4.65
N ALA A 390 1.57 -19.82 5.19
CA ALA A 390 0.51 -19.24 4.38
C ALA A 390 0.85 -17.81 3.94
N LEU A 391 1.73 -17.15 4.69
CA LEU A 391 2.32 -15.87 4.32
C LEU A 391 3.66 -15.69 5.03
N GLU A 392 4.74 -15.61 4.24
CA GLU A 392 6.10 -15.40 4.73
C GLU A 392 6.29 -13.95 5.22
N ARG A 393 6.91 -13.80 6.39
CA ARG A 393 7.12 -12.50 7.04
C ARG A 393 8.43 -12.44 7.81
N SER A 394 9.20 -11.38 7.60
CA SER A 394 10.36 -11.02 8.39
C SER A 394 9.94 -9.99 9.44
N GLY A 395 9.99 -10.39 10.72
CA GLY A 395 9.52 -9.53 11.80
C GLY A 395 9.39 -10.25 13.13
N GLY A 396 9.07 -9.48 14.17
CA GLY A 396 8.94 -9.99 15.55
C GLY A 396 7.83 -11.02 15.72
N ALA A 397 6.79 -10.97 14.87
CA ALA A 397 5.67 -11.89 14.90
C ALA A 397 5.87 -13.17 14.06
N GLY A 398 6.82 -13.15 13.11
CA GLY A 398 7.09 -14.26 12.18
C GLY A 398 5.97 -14.52 11.15
N ASP A 399 6.17 -15.60 10.39
CA ASP A 399 5.25 -16.08 9.34
C ASP A 399 3.83 -16.31 9.85
N VAL A 400 2.85 -16.07 8.97
CA VAL A 400 1.50 -16.60 9.19
C VAL A 400 1.50 -18.05 8.75
N GLN A 401 1.51 -18.96 9.72
CA GLN A 401 1.62 -20.39 9.43
C GLN A 401 0.23 -21.01 9.29
N ALA A 402 0.10 -22.02 8.42
CA ALA A 402 -1.06 -22.90 8.32
C ALA A 402 -0.66 -24.36 8.20
N TRP A 403 -1.59 -25.25 8.48
CA TRP A 403 -1.38 -26.68 8.32
C TRP A 403 -1.79 -27.14 6.91
N PHE A 404 -0.84 -27.73 6.20
CA PHE A 404 -0.99 -28.22 4.83
C PHE A 404 -0.66 -29.70 4.73
N CYS A 405 -1.30 -30.41 3.80
CA CYS A 405 -0.95 -31.78 3.47
C CYS A 405 0.30 -31.81 2.57
N MET A 406 1.46 -32.16 3.12
CA MET A 406 2.75 -32.13 2.40
C MET A 406 3.52 -33.44 2.58
N SER A 407 4.53 -33.70 1.73
CA SER A 407 5.47 -34.81 1.94
C SER A 407 6.45 -34.46 3.07
N PRO A 408 6.72 -35.37 4.03
CA PRO A 408 7.57 -35.11 5.19
C PRO A 408 9.06 -34.95 4.86
#